data_AF-A0A8J2YWI9-F1
#
_entry.id   AF-A0A8J2YWI9-F1
#
_cell.length_a   1.000
_cell.length_b   1.000
_cell.length_c   1.000
_cell.angle_alpha   90.00
_cell.angle_beta   90.00
_cell.angle_gamma   90.00
#
_symmetry.space_group_name_H-M   'P 1'
#
loop_
_entity.id
_entity.type
_entity.pdbx_description
1 polymer ?
#
loop_
_entity_poly.entity_id
_entity_poly.type
_entity_poly.pdbx_seq_one_letter_code
_entity_poly.pdbx_strand_id
1 'polypeptide(L)'
;MKKFAVIAALVALQIADVLSTNAALAAPGIVEANPVMAWCQGALGALWWLPKVAVVAFVAYAVLRLERLHARWLTAGMIGLYCAVVASNVLNAF
;
A
#
# COMPACT_ATOMS: atom_id res chain seq x y z
N MET A 1 1.47 23.87 1.43
CA MET A 1 1.90 23.41 0.08
C MET A 1 2.60 22.05 0.09
N LYS A 2 3.74 21.85 0.77
CA LYS A 2 4.51 20.58 0.69
C LYS A 2 3.73 19.30 1.09
N LYS A 3 2.85 19.37 2.09
CA LYS A 3 2.05 18.22 2.55
C LYS A 3 1.03 17.73 1.51
N PHE A 4 0.38 18.65 0.78
CA PHE A 4 -0.59 18.30 -0.26
C PHE A 4 0.06 17.64 -1.45
N ALA A 5 1.25 18.10 -1.88
CA ALA A 5 2.01 17.46 -2.94
C ALA A 5 2.39 16.01 -2.58
N VAL A 6 2.80 15.77 -1.32
CA VAL A 6 3.09 14.41 -0.82
C VAL A 6 1.84 13.53 -0.81
N ILE A 7 0.70 14.03 -0.34
CA ILE A 7 -0.56 13.28 -0.35
C ILE A 7 -0.99 12.97 -1.79
N ALA A 8 -0.92 13.94 -2.70
CA ALA A 8 -1.25 13.74 -4.11
C ALA A 8 -0.35 12.68 -4.77
N ALA A 9 0.95 12.71 -4.49
CA ALA A 9 1.89 11.70 -4.97
C ALA A 9 1.58 10.31 -4.40
N LEU A 10 1.25 10.20 -3.11
CA LEU A 10 0.86 8.93 -2.48
C LEU A 10 -0.42 8.35 -3.11
N VAL A 11 -1.41 9.19 -3.38
CA VAL A 11 -2.64 8.76 -4.07
C VAL A 11 -2.34 8.27 -5.48
N ALA A 12 -1.56 9.03 -6.25
CA ALA A 12 -1.18 8.66 -7.61
C ALA A 12 -0.42 7.32 -7.66
N LEU A 13 0.52 7.11 -6.73
CA LEU A 13 1.26 5.86 -6.62
C LEU A 13 0.35 4.66 -6.32
N GLN A 14 -0.65 4.85 -5.47
CA GLN A 14 -1.57 3.78 -5.08
C GLN A 14 -2.55 3.42 -6.20
N ILE A 15 -2.96 4.42 -7.00
CA ILE A 15 -3.71 4.16 -8.24
C ILE A 15 -2.84 3.38 -9.22
N ALA A 16 -1.59 3.81 -9.45
CA ALA A 16 -0.67 3.12 -10.36
C ALA A 16 -0.43 1.67 -9.92
N ASP A 17 -0.28 1.43 -8.62
CA ASP A 17 -0.11 0.10 -8.02
C ASP A 17 -1.36 -0.79 -8.21
N VAL A 18 -2.57 -0.25 -8.03
CA VAL A 18 -3.80 -1.01 -8.31
C VAL A 18 -3.91 -1.39 -9.79
N LEU A 19 -3.57 -0.47 -10.70
CA LEU A 19 -3.61 -0.71 -12.13
C LEU A 19 -2.57 -1.75 -12.55
N SER A 20 -1.34 -1.67 -12.04
CA SER A 20 -0.27 -2.63 -12.37
C SER A 20 -0.56 -4.02 -11.83
N THR A 21 -1.09 -4.15 -10.60
CA THR A 21 -1.52 -5.45 -10.05
C THR A 21 -2.63 -6.07 -10.90
N ASN A 22 -3.66 -5.32 -11.29
CA ASN A 22 -4.72 -5.84 -12.16
C ASN A 22 -4.19 -6.24 -13.54
N ALA A 23 -3.29 -5.45 -14.13
CA ALA A 23 -2.66 -5.77 -15.41
C ALA A 23 -1.81 -7.05 -15.32
N ALA A 24 -1.08 -7.26 -14.23
CA ALA A 24 -0.28 -8.46 -14.00
C ALA A 24 -1.16 -9.71 -13.79
N LEU A 25 -2.20 -9.61 -12.97
CA LEU A 25 -3.12 -10.73 -12.69
C LEU A 25 -4.04 -11.09 -13.86
N ALA A 26 -4.18 -10.19 -14.84
CA ALA A 26 -4.87 -10.50 -16.09
C ALA A 26 -4.06 -11.49 -16.97
N ALA A 27 -2.75 -11.63 -16.73
CA ALA A 27 -1.93 -12.59 -17.45
C ALA A 27 -2.11 -14.01 -16.86
N PRO A 28 -2.33 -15.03 -17.70
CA PRO A 28 -2.54 -16.40 -17.22
C PRO A 28 -1.29 -16.93 -16.50
N GLY A 29 -1.50 -17.58 -15.35
CA GLY A 29 -0.44 -18.18 -14.54
C GLY A 29 0.25 -17.23 -13.55
N ILE A 30 -0.06 -15.94 -13.57
CA ILE A 30 0.40 -14.98 -12.56
C ILE A 30 -0.58 -15.01 -11.38
N VAL A 31 -0.04 -15.16 -10.16
CA VAL A 31 -0.82 -15.16 -8.92
C VAL A 31 -0.22 -14.11 -7.98
N GLU A 32 -1.07 -13.46 -7.17
CA GLU A 32 -0.62 -12.48 -6.20
C GLU A 32 0.23 -13.16 -5.13
N ALA A 33 1.53 -12.84 -5.11
CA ALA A 33 2.49 -13.45 -4.21
C ALA A 33 2.32 -12.96 -2.76
N ASN A 34 1.74 -11.77 -2.57
CA ASN A 34 1.49 -11.26 -1.24
C ASN A 34 0.26 -11.94 -0.62
N PRO A 35 0.41 -12.79 0.42
CA PRO A 35 -0.70 -13.56 0.98
C PRO A 35 -1.81 -12.68 1.56
N VAL A 36 -1.47 -11.49 2.05
CA VAL A 36 -2.46 -10.52 2.54
C VAL A 36 -3.26 -9.95 1.38
N MET A 37 -2.60 -9.62 0.26
CA MET A 37 -3.29 -9.10 -0.92
C MET A 37 -4.09 -10.18 -1.63
N ALA A 38 -3.58 -11.40 -1.71
CA ALA A 38 -4.30 -12.56 -2.20
C ALA A 38 -5.55 -12.85 -1.35
N TRP A 39 -5.42 -12.76 -0.01
CA TRP A 39 -6.57 -12.86 0.89
C TRP A 39 -7.56 -11.71 0.68
N CYS A 40 -7.09 -10.46 0.54
CA CYS A 40 -7.96 -9.32 0.24
C CYS A 40 -8.69 -9.51 -1.11
N GLN A 41 -8.03 -10.07 -2.11
CA GLN A 41 -8.63 -10.40 -3.41
C GLN A 41 -9.68 -11.49 -3.29
N GLY A 42 -9.43 -12.54 -2.51
CA GLY A 42 -10.41 -13.59 -2.24
C GLY A 42 -11.60 -13.11 -1.40
N ALA A 43 -11.38 -12.27 -0.40
CA ALA A 43 -12.41 -11.84 0.55
C ALA A 43 -13.25 -10.65 0.04
N LEU A 44 -12.64 -9.71 -0.68
CA LEU A 44 -13.28 -8.46 -1.12
C LEU A 44 -13.59 -8.43 -2.62
N GLY A 45 -13.13 -9.41 -3.39
CA GLY A 45 -13.34 -9.47 -4.84
C GLY A 45 -12.85 -8.19 -5.53
N ALA A 46 -13.69 -7.56 -6.34
CA ALA A 46 -13.36 -6.31 -7.03
C ALA A 46 -13.01 -5.12 -6.11
N LEU A 47 -13.31 -5.21 -4.80
CA LEU A 47 -13.00 -4.21 -3.79
C LEU A 47 -11.70 -4.49 -3.03
N TRP A 48 -10.85 -5.39 -3.51
CA TRP A 48 -9.58 -5.77 -2.88
C TRP A 48 -8.61 -4.60 -2.64
N TRP A 49 -8.79 -3.47 -3.34
CA TRP A 49 -8.01 -2.24 -3.20
C TRP A 49 -8.46 -1.36 -2.02
N LEU A 50 -9.60 -1.62 -1.39
CA LEU A 50 -10.13 -0.80 -0.28
C LEU A 50 -9.12 -0.61 0.87
N PRO A 51 -8.40 -1.64 1.32
CA PRO A 51 -7.40 -1.50 2.38
C PRO A 51 -6.28 -0.51 2.02
N LYS A 52 -5.89 -0.44 0.74
CA LYS A 52 -4.88 0.52 0.26
C LYS A 52 -5.37 1.97 0.44
N VAL A 53 -6.65 2.23 0.14
CA VAL A 53 -7.27 3.53 0.37
C VAL A 53 -7.34 3.89 1.85
N ALA A 54 -7.68 2.92 2.71
CA ALA A 54 -7.69 3.13 4.16
C ALA A 54 -6.29 3.52 4.70
N VAL A 55 -5.23 2.85 4.22
CA VAL A 55 -3.85 3.17 4.59
C VAL A 55 -3.46 4.57 4.14
N VAL A 56 -3.77 4.96 2.89
CA VAL A 56 -3.47 6.30 2.39
C VAL A 56 -4.23 7.37 3.17
N ALA A 57 -5.52 7.15 3.45
CA ALA A 57 -6.33 8.06 4.22
C ALA A 57 -5.77 8.23 5.65
N PHE A 58 -5.33 7.14 6.28
CA PHE A 58 -4.70 7.16 7.59
C PHE A 58 -3.38 7.94 7.58
N VAL A 59 -2.51 7.67 6.60
CA VAL A 59 -1.23 8.39 6.45
C VAL A 59 -1.46 9.88 6.16
N ALA A 60 -2.40 10.22 5.29
CA ALA A 60 -2.78 11.60 5.01
C ALA A 60 -3.30 12.30 6.27
N TYR A 61 -4.18 11.65 7.04
CA TYR A 61 -4.67 12.15 8.32
C TYR A 61 -3.53 12.38 9.32
N ALA A 62 -2.64 11.41 9.48
CA ALA A 62 -1.48 11.50 10.37
C ALA A 62 -0.53 12.66 9.98
N VAL A 63 -0.24 12.81 8.68
CA VAL A 63 0.61 13.91 8.16
C VAL A 63 -0.03 15.29 8.39
N LEU A 64 -1.36 15.36 8.36
CA LEU A 64 -2.09 16.61 8.60
C LEU A 64 -2.23 16.95 10.08
N ARG A 65 -2.37 15.96 10.97
CA ARG A 65 -2.74 16.16 12.38
C ARG A 65 -1.62 15.98 13.40
N LEU A 66 -0.57 15.21 13.12
CA LEU A 66 0.48 14.93 14.11
C LEU A 66 1.64 15.92 14.02
N GLU A 67 2.21 16.24 15.19
CA GLU A 67 3.45 16.99 15.29
C GLU A 67 4.61 16.25 14.60
N ARG A 68 5.59 17.02 14.14
CA ARG A 68 6.65 16.59 13.20
C ARG A 68 7.46 15.37 13.69
N LEU A 69 7.57 15.18 15.01
CA LEU A 69 8.27 14.05 15.63
C LEU A 69 7.42 12.77 15.68
N HIS A 70 6.15 12.85 16.10
CA HIS A 70 5.25 11.69 16.13
C HIS A 70 4.89 11.19 14.73
N ALA A 71 4.72 12.10 13.76
CA ALA A 71 4.51 11.74 12.37
C ALA A 71 5.70 10.95 11.79
N ARG A 72 6.95 11.27 12.19
CA ARG A 72 8.15 10.57 11.70
C ARG A 72 8.20 9.12 12.17
N TRP A 73 7.92 8.85 13.44
CA TRP A 73 7.93 7.48 13.98
C TRP A 73 6.80 6.62 13.42
N LEU A 74 5.60 7.19 13.27
CA LEU A 74 4.47 6.48 12.63
C LEU A 74 4.76 6.17 11.16
N THR A 75 5.31 7.14 10.41
CA THR A 75 5.67 6.92 9.01
C THR A 75 6.80 5.90 8.88
N ALA A 76 7.84 5.98 9.72
CA ALA A 76 8.95 5.03 9.75
C ALA A 76 8.47 3.62 10.13
N GLY A 77 7.55 3.49 11.09
CA GLY A 77 6.95 2.22 11.49
C GLY A 77 6.11 1.61 10.36
N MET A 78 5.29 2.40 9.67
CA MET A 78 4.52 1.93 8.51
C MET A 78 5.42 1.54 7.33
N ILE A 79 6.48 2.31 7.07
CA ILE A 79 7.50 1.97 6.07
C ILE A 79 8.20 0.67 6.45
N GLY A 80 8.62 0.52 7.72
CA GLY A 80 9.25 -0.70 8.22
C GLY A 80 8.33 -1.92 8.10
N LEU A 81 7.05 -1.78 8.43
CA LEU A 81 6.04 -2.83 8.24
C LEU A 81 5.89 -3.20 6.76
N TYR A 82 5.80 -2.21 5.86
CA TYR A 82 5.73 -2.44 4.42
C TYR A 82 7.01 -3.09 3.88
N CYS A 83 8.19 -2.64 4.32
CA CYS A 83 9.47 -3.25 3.96
C CYS A 83 9.56 -4.69 4.46
N ALA A 84 9.06 -5.00 5.66
CA ALA A 84 9.03 -6.36 6.17
C ALA A 84 8.09 -7.26 5.35
N VAL A 85 6.92 -6.75 4.97
CA VAL A 85 5.97 -7.47 4.10
C VAL A 85 6.58 -7.70 2.71
N VAL A 86 7.18 -6.68 2.10
CA VAL A 86 7.82 -6.78 0.77
C VAL A 86 9.04 -7.69 0.82
N ALA A 87 9.90 -7.57 1.82
CA ALA A 87 11.06 -8.44 1.99
C ALA A 87 10.64 -9.90 2.21
N SER A 88 9.59 -10.14 2.99
CA SER A 88 9.00 -11.48 3.13
C SER A 88 8.48 -12.02 1.80
N ASN A 89 7.88 -11.17 0.96
CA ASN A 89 7.39 -11.58 -0.35
C ASN A 89 8.54 -11.89 -1.33
N VAL A 90 9.64 -11.14 -1.28
CA VAL A 90 10.84 -11.37 -2.11
C VAL A 90 11.60 -12.62 -1.65
N LEU A 91 11.73 -12.85 -0.34
CA LEU A 91 12.41 -14.02 0.21
C LEU A 91 11.65 -15.33 -0.02
N ASN A 92 10.31 -15.27 -0.09
CA ASN A 92 9.47 -16.44 -0.39
C ASN A 92 9.26 -16.66 -1.91
N ALA A 93 9.81 -15.81 -2.77
CA ALA A 93 9.75 -15.92 -4.23
C ALA A 93 10.94 -16.67 -4.84
N PHE A 94 11.86 -17.19 -4.01
CA PHE A 94 12.97 -18.07 -4.39
C PHE A 94 12.85 -19.44 -3.72
#